data_AF-A8UW91-F1
#
_entry.id   AF-A8UW91-F1
#
_cell.length_a   1.000
_cell.length_b   1.000
_cell.length_c   1.000
_cell.angle_alpha   90.00
_cell.angle_beta   90.00
_cell.angle_gamma   90.00
#
_symmetry.space_group_name_H-M   'P 1'
#
loop_
_entity.id
_entity.type
_entity.pdbx_description
1 polymer ?
#
loop_
_entity_poly.entity_id
_entity_poly.type
_entity_poly.pdbx_seq_one_letter_code
_entity_poly.pdbx_strand_id
1 'polypeptide(L)'
;MKILLLLLTAGLFLSCSAKQEQTKESEWRHLYDLGMSAYYARNYSEAIARLYRAAKIAPKEPLIWNALGMTYMEVEEYKKAEEAFKRALASNPNHAESKMNLGILYLRMKDYRRAIKFLQEALSDETFDKKHIAFYYLARVYRELGDRKKYLEYLKKATAYNPMFLDAQLELGSAYMDDKRYEEAERLYKSLIANNFKTPDIYLSLAKVYYETGDYEKAKETVKLVLENKQANNLQRTQAYELLSKILVEEQRRTFRKSFVKIKKKQEGRYGIQIAAFSTRQRAETLVEKLKSKGLRKLEIIESSGIYKVIHGRYRSRELAQRELERLKKLQIYGFIVEVE
;
A
#
# COMPACT_ATOMS: atom_id res chain seq x y z
N MET A 1 29.24 68.69 34.07
CA MET A 1 29.21 68.78 32.58
C MET A 1 29.74 67.53 31.86
N LYS A 2 30.84 66.89 32.31
CA LYS A 2 31.42 65.70 31.64
C LYS A 2 30.54 64.44 31.64
N ILE A 3 29.75 64.20 32.69
CA ILE A 3 28.87 63.01 32.80
C ILE A 3 27.66 63.08 31.87
N LEU A 4 27.12 64.29 31.64
CA LEU A 4 25.97 64.49 30.74
C LEU A 4 26.35 64.29 29.27
N LEU A 5 27.59 64.63 28.89
CA LEU A 5 28.12 64.41 27.54
C LEU A 5 28.36 62.92 27.24
N LEU A 6 28.77 62.14 28.25
CA LEU A 6 28.97 60.68 28.16
C LEU A 6 27.66 59.89 28.01
N LEU A 7 26.58 60.35 28.64
CA LEU A 7 25.24 59.74 28.51
C LEU A 7 24.59 60.06 27.17
N LEU A 8 24.83 61.25 26.61
CA LEU A 8 24.34 61.65 25.28
C LEU A 8 25.05 60.91 24.15
N THR A 9 26.36 60.66 24.25
CA THR A 9 27.08 59.83 23.26
C THR A 9 26.67 58.36 23.37
N ALA A 10 26.51 57.81 24.58
CA ALA A 10 26.04 56.43 24.78
C ALA A 10 24.63 56.19 24.18
N GLY A 11 23.70 57.14 24.31
CA GLY A 11 22.35 57.05 23.71
C GLY A 11 22.34 57.13 22.18
N LEU A 12 23.25 57.90 21.57
CA LEU A 12 23.42 57.97 20.12
C LEU A 12 24.06 56.69 19.54
N PHE A 13 25.00 56.08 20.26
CA PHE A 13 25.59 54.79 19.85
C PHE A 13 24.59 53.63 19.92
N LEU A 14 23.77 53.56 20.97
CA LEU A 14 22.74 52.52 21.13
C LEU A 14 21.62 52.61 20.07
N SER A 15 21.20 53.83 19.71
CA SER A 15 20.17 54.03 18.67
C SER A 15 20.69 53.74 17.25
N CYS A 16 21.97 54.04 16.98
CA CYS A 16 22.60 53.74 15.70
C CYS A 16 22.88 52.23 15.53
N SER A 17 23.33 51.55 16.60
CA SER A 17 23.57 50.10 16.57
C SER A 17 22.28 49.31 16.37
N ALA A 18 21.20 49.67 17.07
CA ALA A 18 19.90 49.01 16.91
C ALA A 18 19.35 49.17 15.47
N LYS A 19 19.49 50.37 14.88
CA LYS A 19 19.07 50.62 13.50
C LYS A 19 19.91 49.83 12.48
N GLN A 20 21.21 49.68 12.72
CA GLN A 20 22.12 48.92 11.86
C GLN A 20 21.90 47.40 11.97
N GLU A 21 21.53 46.91 13.15
CA GLU A 21 21.20 45.51 13.36
C GLU A 21 19.86 45.15 12.70
N GLN A 22 18.87 46.04 12.81
CA GLN A 22 17.57 45.90 12.15
C GLN A 22 17.67 45.93 10.62
N THR A 23 18.56 46.76 10.04
CA THR A 23 18.78 46.76 8.59
C THR A 23 19.45 45.48 8.11
N LYS A 24 20.46 44.97 8.83
CA LYS A 24 21.09 43.68 8.51
C LYS A 24 20.11 42.52 8.61
N GLU A 25 19.25 42.54 9.64
CA GLU A 25 18.22 41.54 9.83
C GLU A 25 17.22 41.52 8.67
N SER A 26 16.73 42.70 8.26
CA SER A 26 15.86 42.81 7.10
C SER A 26 16.55 42.36 5.80
N GLU A 27 17.85 42.61 5.67
CA GLU A 27 18.62 42.32 4.47
C GLU A 27 18.85 40.81 4.26
N TRP A 28 19.32 40.10 5.29
CA TRP A 28 19.54 38.65 5.15
C TRP A 28 18.22 37.90 4.96
N ARG A 29 17.14 38.34 5.63
CA ARG A 29 15.79 37.75 5.47
C ARG A 29 15.30 37.89 4.03
N HIS A 30 15.43 39.08 3.45
CA HIS A 30 15.07 39.29 2.04
C HIS A 30 15.87 38.39 1.09
N LEU A 31 17.19 38.28 1.30
CA LEU A 31 18.03 37.38 0.51
C LEU A 31 17.69 35.91 0.73
N TYR A 32 17.31 35.52 1.95
CA TYR A 32 16.83 34.19 2.28
C TYR A 32 15.54 33.87 1.54
N ASP A 33 14.56 34.77 1.55
CA ASP A 33 13.28 34.59 0.86
C ASP A 33 13.46 34.47 -0.66
N LEU A 34 14.32 35.29 -1.26
CA LEU A 34 14.70 35.17 -2.67
C LEU A 34 15.39 33.82 -2.94
N GLY A 35 16.28 33.40 -2.05
CA GLY A 35 16.96 32.11 -2.15
C GLY A 35 16.00 30.93 -2.08
N MET A 36 15.04 30.95 -1.14
CA MET A 36 14.01 29.93 -1.01
C MET A 36 13.05 29.93 -2.20
N SER A 37 12.67 31.10 -2.71
CA SER A 37 11.87 31.23 -3.94
C SER A 37 12.59 30.58 -5.13
N ALA A 38 13.88 30.87 -5.31
CA ALA A 38 14.71 30.23 -6.34
C ALA A 38 14.83 28.70 -6.13
N TYR A 39 14.95 28.24 -4.88
CA TYR A 39 14.96 26.82 -4.53
C TYR A 39 13.66 26.12 -4.97
N TYR A 40 12.50 26.69 -4.65
CA TYR A 40 11.20 26.14 -5.07
C TYR A 40 11.01 26.18 -6.59
N ALA A 41 11.58 27.19 -7.26
CA ALA A 41 11.64 27.28 -8.72
C ALA A 41 12.66 26.31 -9.35
N ARG A 42 13.37 25.50 -8.53
CA ARG A 42 14.46 24.59 -8.94
C ARG A 42 15.65 25.29 -9.61
N ASN A 43 15.78 26.60 -9.43
CA ASN A 43 16.93 27.38 -9.87
C ASN A 43 18.00 27.35 -8.76
N TYR A 44 18.65 26.19 -8.62
CA TYR A 44 19.55 25.92 -7.50
C TYR A 44 20.82 26.78 -7.50
N SER A 45 21.32 27.21 -8.67
CA SER A 45 22.47 28.11 -8.75
C SER A 45 22.17 29.47 -8.15
N GLU A 46 21.01 30.05 -8.50
CA GLU A 46 20.56 31.32 -7.92
C GLU A 46 20.23 31.17 -6.43
N ALA A 47 19.59 30.07 -6.04
CA ALA A 47 19.30 29.79 -4.63
C ALA A 47 20.59 29.76 -3.79
N ILE A 48 21.62 29.02 -4.24
CA ILE A 48 22.94 29.00 -3.58
C ILE A 48 23.53 30.41 -3.50
N ALA A 49 23.51 31.18 -4.59
CA ALA A 49 24.08 32.53 -4.61
C ALA A 49 23.42 33.46 -3.61
N ARG A 50 22.08 33.46 -3.52
CA ARG A 50 21.31 34.31 -2.60
C ARG A 50 21.47 33.89 -1.15
N LEU A 51 21.34 32.58 -0.88
CA LEU A 51 21.50 32.05 0.47
C LEU A 51 22.92 32.22 0.99
N TYR A 52 23.95 32.12 0.13
CA TYR A 52 25.33 32.37 0.52
C TYR A 52 25.58 33.84 0.89
N ARG A 53 24.96 34.80 0.18
CA ARG A 53 24.99 36.22 0.57
C ARG A 53 24.29 36.44 1.91
N ALA A 54 23.13 35.82 2.12
CA ALA A 54 22.44 35.88 3.40
C ALA A 54 23.32 35.33 4.54
N ALA A 55 24.02 34.22 4.31
CA ALA A 55 24.93 33.61 5.28
C ALA A 55 26.16 34.49 5.60
N LYS A 56 26.60 35.35 4.68
CA LYS A 56 27.66 36.33 4.96
C LYS A 56 27.20 37.43 5.91
N ILE A 57 25.93 37.82 5.82
CA ILE A 57 25.34 38.88 6.66
C ILE A 57 24.98 38.33 8.04
N ALA A 58 24.39 37.13 8.09
CA ALA A 58 23.98 36.45 9.32
C ALA A 58 24.60 35.04 9.43
N PRO A 59 25.91 34.93 9.70
CA PRO A 59 26.63 33.65 9.72
C PRO A 59 26.23 32.71 10.86
N LYS A 60 25.48 33.20 11.85
CA LYS A 60 24.96 32.41 12.97
C LYS A 60 23.49 32.04 12.81
N GLU A 61 22.84 32.38 11.69
CA GLU A 61 21.44 32.05 11.51
C GLU A 61 21.28 30.60 11.01
N PRO A 62 20.76 29.66 11.83
CA PRO A 62 20.62 28.26 11.44
C PRO A 62 19.70 28.05 10.24
N LEU A 63 18.67 28.89 10.05
CA LEU A 63 17.73 28.76 8.93
C LEU A 63 18.43 28.88 7.57
N ILE A 64 19.38 29.82 7.45
CA ILE A 64 20.11 30.06 6.19
C ILE A 64 21.03 28.88 5.86
N TRP A 65 21.79 28.40 6.84
CA TRP A 65 22.68 27.25 6.66
C TRP A 65 21.91 25.96 6.39
N ASN A 66 20.73 25.80 7.00
CA ASN A 66 19.81 24.72 6.68
C ASN A 66 19.36 24.77 5.22
N ALA A 67 18.93 25.94 4.73
CA ALA A 67 18.50 26.12 3.34
C ALA A 67 19.63 25.90 2.33
N LEU A 68 20.86 26.36 2.65
CA LEU A 68 22.05 26.04 1.85
C LEU A 68 22.29 24.53 1.80
N GLY A 69 22.19 23.85 2.94
CA GLY A 69 22.34 22.39 3.01
C GLY A 69 21.32 21.65 2.14
N MET A 70 20.05 22.04 2.21
CA MET A 70 18.99 21.50 1.36
C MET A 70 19.29 21.73 -0.12
N THR A 71 19.73 22.94 -0.47
CA THR A 71 20.00 23.30 -1.87
C THR A 71 21.21 22.53 -2.44
N TYR A 72 22.29 22.38 -1.66
CA TYR A 72 23.42 21.55 -2.04
C TYR A 72 23.04 20.07 -2.18
N MET A 73 22.12 19.58 -1.34
CA MET A 73 21.63 18.20 -1.42
C MET A 73 20.85 17.95 -2.72
N GLU A 74 20.12 18.94 -3.24
CA GLU A 74 19.39 18.82 -4.52
C GLU A 74 20.30 18.83 -5.76
N VAL A 75 21.48 19.44 -5.67
CA VAL A 75 22.52 19.37 -6.73
C VAL A 75 23.57 18.27 -6.47
N GLU A 76 23.26 17.33 -5.56
CA GLU A 76 24.10 16.17 -5.22
C GLU A 76 25.50 16.51 -4.66
N GLU A 77 25.70 17.75 -4.22
CA GLU A 77 26.93 18.23 -3.58
C GLU A 77 26.94 17.86 -2.10
N TYR A 78 26.88 16.55 -1.81
CA TYR A 78 26.61 16.01 -0.47
C TYR A 78 27.59 16.45 0.61
N LYS A 79 28.88 16.66 0.27
CA LYS A 79 29.88 17.17 1.22
C LYS A 79 29.58 18.61 1.66
N LYS A 80 29.20 19.47 0.72
CA LYS A 80 28.82 20.86 1.00
C LYS A 80 27.50 20.93 1.77
N ALA A 81 26.56 20.04 1.43
CA ALA A 81 25.31 19.88 2.17
C ALA A 81 25.57 19.51 3.65
N GLU A 82 26.40 18.49 3.89
CA GLU A 82 26.76 18.05 5.24
C GLU A 82 27.43 19.18 6.04
N GLU A 83 28.37 19.92 5.42
CA GLU A 83 29.02 21.06 6.05
C GLU A 83 28.02 22.17 6.42
N ALA A 84 27.11 22.52 5.51
CA ALA A 84 26.10 23.54 5.76
C ALA A 84 25.17 23.14 6.91
N PHE A 85 24.66 21.91 6.94
CA PHE A 85 23.85 21.43 8.07
C PHE A 85 24.63 21.43 9.39
N LYS A 86 25.91 21.02 9.36
CA LYS A 86 26.77 21.08 10.55
C LYS A 86 26.99 22.52 11.04
N ARG A 87 27.09 23.51 10.15
CA ARG A 87 27.14 24.93 10.53
C ARG A 87 25.84 25.41 11.16
N ALA A 88 24.69 25.00 10.64
CA ALA A 88 23.39 25.28 11.27
C ALA A 88 23.35 24.74 12.71
N LEU A 89 23.76 23.49 12.90
CA LEU A 89 23.78 22.83 14.21
C LEU A 89 24.88 23.35 15.15
N ALA A 90 25.98 23.88 14.62
CA ALA A 90 27.00 24.55 15.42
C ALA A 90 26.49 25.87 16.03
N SER A 91 25.59 26.57 15.33
CA SER A 91 24.96 27.78 15.86
C SER A 91 23.78 27.47 16.78
N ASN A 92 22.94 26.50 16.41
CA ASN A 92 21.83 26.03 17.22
C ASN A 92 21.80 24.49 17.24
N PRO A 93 22.38 23.85 18.29
CA PRO A 93 22.40 22.40 18.43
C PRO A 93 21.03 21.73 18.52
N ASN A 94 19.97 22.49 18.81
CA ASN A 94 18.61 22.01 18.94
C ASN A 94 17.75 22.27 17.71
N HIS A 95 18.32 22.79 16.61
CA HIS A 95 17.56 23.07 15.39
C HIS A 95 17.06 21.76 14.72
N ALA A 96 15.84 21.35 15.06
CA ALA A 96 15.25 20.08 14.66
C ALA A 96 15.17 19.89 13.15
N GLU A 97 14.87 20.95 12.39
CA GLU A 97 14.80 20.89 10.93
C GLU A 97 16.16 20.56 10.30
N SER A 98 17.26 21.11 10.82
CA SER A 98 18.60 20.75 10.35
C SER A 98 19.02 19.33 10.73
N LYS A 99 18.62 18.84 11.91
CA LYS A 99 18.83 17.43 12.27
C LYS A 99 18.08 16.51 11.32
N MET A 100 16.81 16.80 11.04
CA MET A 100 16.00 16.04 10.10
C MET A 100 16.65 16.02 8.70
N ASN A 101 17.02 17.18 8.16
CA ASN A 101 17.61 17.29 6.84
C ASN A 101 18.99 16.62 6.75
N LEU A 102 19.80 16.69 7.80
CA LEU A 102 21.07 15.95 7.88
C LEU A 102 20.83 14.43 7.92
N GLY A 103 19.78 13.97 8.60
CA GLY A 103 19.33 12.58 8.56
C GLY A 103 18.90 12.12 7.16
N ILE A 104 18.16 12.97 6.42
CA ILE A 104 17.76 12.72 5.02
C ILE A 104 18.99 12.64 4.11
N LEU A 105 19.96 13.54 4.29
CA LEU A 105 21.22 13.52 3.55
C LEU A 105 21.96 12.19 3.75
N TYR A 106 22.07 11.72 4.99
CA TYR A 106 22.73 10.45 5.27
C TYR A 106 21.99 9.24 4.69
N LEU A 107 20.65 9.29 4.59
CA LEU A 107 19.90 8.29 3.83
C LEU A 107 20.31 8.29 2.34
N ARG A 108 20.43 9.47 1.70
CA ARG A 108 20.89 9.58 0.30
C ARG A 108 22.31 9.03 0.12
N MET A 109 23.17 9.24 1.12
CA MET A 109 24.53 8.69 1.19
C MET A 109 24.58 7.21 1.59
N LYS A 110 23.43 6.55 1.83
CA LYS A 110 23.30 5.18 2.32
C LYS A 110 23.98 4.92 3.68
N ASP A 111 24.23 5.97 4.47
CA ASP A 111 24.67 5.86 5.85
C ASP A 111 23.46 5.77 6.77
N TYR A 112 22.88 4.58 6.83
CA TYR A 112 21.64 4.34 7.57
C TYR A 112 21.80 4.57 9.08
N ARG A 113 23.00 4.34 9.64
CA ARG A 113 23.27 4.56 11.06
C ARG A 113 23.16 6.04 11.42
N ARG A 114 23.85 6.91 10.67
CA ARG A 114 23.77 8.36 10.90
C ARG A 114 22.39 8.92 10.52
N ALA A 115 21.74 8.38 9.48
CA ALA A 115 20.37 8.75 9.13
C ALA A 115 19.40 8.53 10.29
N ILE A 116 19.39 7.33 10.89
CA ILE A 116 18.53 7.01 12.05
C ILE A 116 18.83 7.96 13.21
N LYS A 117 20.12 8.14 13.56
CA LYS A 117 20.53 8.99 14.68
C LYS A 117 19.93 10.40 14.56
N PHE A 118 20.20 11.08 13.45
CA PHE A 118 19.77 12.48 13.30
C PHE A 118 18.26 12.65 13.11
N LEU A 119 17.58 11.68 12.48
CA LEU A 119 16.12 11.70 12.41
C LEU A 119 15.48 11.51 13.80
N GLN A 120 16.05 10.65 14.65
CA GLN A 120 15.58 10.48 16.03
C GLN A 120 15.86 11.71 16.91
N GLU A 121 17.02 12.34 16.76
CA GLU A 121 17.33 13.60 17.46
C GLU A 121 16.43 14.77 17.01
N ALA A 122 15.93 14.76 15.76
CA ALA A 122 14.91 15.73 15.34
C ALA A 122 13.57 15.49 16.04
N LEU A 123 13.20 14.23 16.26
CA LEU A 123 11.95 13.85 16.90
C LEU A 123 11.92 14.12 18.42
N SER A 124 13.08 14.26 19.07
CA SER A 124 13.15 14.59 20.51
C SER A 124 12.77 16.02 20.84
N ASP A 125 12.66 16.91 19.84
CA ASP A 125 12.11 18.25 20.02
C ASP A 125 10.58 18.20 19.98
N GLU A 126 9.92 18.41 21.11
CA GLU A 126 8.46 18.39 21.21
C GLU A 126 7.78 19.55 20.50
N THR A 127 8.50 20.64 20.22
CA THR A 127 7.97 21.80 19.51
C THR A 127 8.10 21.70 17.99
N PHE A 128 8.77 20.65 17.50
CA PHE A 128 8.94 20.43 16.08
C PHE A 128 7.63 20.00 15.40
N ASP A 129 7.10 20.85 14.52
CA ASP A 129 5.82 20.65 13.84
C ASP A 129 5.90 19.68 12.65
N LYS A 130 7.10 19.46 12.08
CA LYS A 130 7.34 18.58 10.92
C LYS A 130 7.74 17.14 11.31
N LYS A 131 7.41 16.65 12.52
CA LYS A 131 7.73 15.27 12.96
C LYS A 131 7.26 14.18 11.98
N HIS A 132 6.14 14.37 11.29
CA HIS A 132 5.65 13.45 10.26
C HIS A 132 6.66 13.19 9.13
N ILE A 133 7.45 14.19 8.74
CA ILE A 133 8.50 14.06 7.72
C ILE A 133 9.65 13.20 8.27
N ALA A 134 10.08 13.44 9.52
CA ALA A 134 11.13 12.64 10.16
C ALA A 134 10.71 11.17 10.34
N PHE A 135 9.46 10.91 10.75
CA PHE A 135 8.91 9.55 10.79
C PHE A 135 8.90 8.88 9.42
N TYR A 136 8.47 9.59 8.37
CA TYR A 136 8.45 9.06 7.01
C TYR A 136 9.85 8.69 6.51
N TYR A 137 10.85 9.53 6.75
CA TYR A 137 12.23 9.19 6.36
C TYR A 137 12.84 8.07 7.21
N LEU A 138 12.46 7.93 8.49
CA LEU A 138 12.82 6.75 9.29
C LEU A 138 12.22 5.48 8.69
N ALA A 139 10.96 5.52 8.26
CA ALA A 139 10.33 4.40 7.55
C ALA A 139 11.16 4.02 6.33
N ARG A 140 11.52 5.00 5.48
CA ARG A 140 12.35 4.76 4.29
C ARG A 140 13.72 4.19 4.63
N VAL A 141 14.39 4.65 5.69
CA VAL A 141 15.65 4.03 6.15
C VAL A 141 15.44 2.56 6.51
N TYR A 142 14.40 2.24 7.28
CA TYR A 142 14.11 0.85 7.66
C TYR A 142 13.66 -0.02 6.49
N ARG A 143 13.05 0.57 5.46
CA ARG A 143 12.75 -0.10 4.19
C ARG A 143 14.03 -0.54 3.49
N GLU A 144 15.02 0.35 3.37
CA GLU A 144 16.32 0.03 2.77
C GLU A 144 17.11 -1.01 3.59
N LEU A 145 16.93 -1.03 4.91
CA LEU A 145 17.51 -2.05 5.80
C LEU A 145 16.76 -3.40 5.77
N GLY A 146 15.62 -3.49 5.09
CA GLY A 146 14.76 -4.69 5.08
C GLY A 146 14.01 -4.95 6.38
N ASP A 147 14.02 -4.02 7.34
CA ASP A 147 13.25 -4.13 8.59
C ASP A 147 11.79 -3.74 8.33
N ARG A 148 11.02 -4.71 7.82
CA ARG A 148 9.61 -4.55 7.47
C ARG A 148 8.75 -4.08 8.65
N LYS A 149 9.06 -4.54 9.87
CA LYS A 149 8.29 -4.18 11.07
C LYS A 149 8.45 -2.70 11.38
N LYS A 150 9.69 -2.20 11.43
CA LYS A 150 9.94 -0.78 11.71
C LYS A 150 9.53 0.12 10.56
N TYR A 151 9.68 -0.33 9.32
CA TYR A 151 9.17 0.39 8.15
C TYR A 151 7.68 0.72 8.31
N LEU A 152 6.84 -0.28 8.56
CA LEU A 152 5.40 -0.07 8.76
C LEU A 152 5.09 0.74 10.02
N GLU A 153 5.84 0.53 11.11
CA GLU A 153 5.66 1.28 12.36
C GLU A 153 5.84 2.79 12.14
N TYR A 154 6.97 3.18 11.54
CA TYR A 154 7.29 4.59 11.32
C TYR A 154 6.41 5.23 10.25
N LEU A 155 5.99 4.46 9.24
CA LEU A 155 5.07 4.95 8.23
C LEU A 155 3.68 5.25 8.83
N LYS A 156 3.19 4.37 9.72
CA LYS A 156 1.96 4.62 10.49
C LYS A 156 2.08 5.83 11.40
N LYS A 157 3.23 6.03 12.06
CA LYS A 157 3.50 7.23 12.88
C LYS A 157 3.45 8.50 12.02
N ALA A 158 4.02 8.48 10.82
CA ALA A 158 3.98 9.61 9.90
C ALA A 158 2.53 9.99 9.52
N THR A 159 1.72 9.01 9.13
CA THR A 159 0.31 9.23 8.75
C THR A 159 -0.58 9.59 9.93
N ALA A 160 -0.28 9.09 11.13
CA ALA A 160 -1.04 9.45 12.34
C ALA A 160 -0.75 10.89 12.77
N TYR A 161 0.51 11.33 12.64
CA TYR A 161 0.90 12.70 12.98
C TYR A 161 0.36 13.72 11.98
N ASN A 162 0.44 13.42 10.68
CA ASN A 162 -0.16 14.24 9.63
C ASN A 162 -0.99 13.37 8.68
N PRO A 163 -2.32 13.28 8.89
CA PRO A 163 -3.22 12.51 8.04
C PRO A 163 -3.26 13.00 6.58
N MET A 164 -2.93 14.26 6.31
CA MET A 164 -2.89 14.86 4.98
C MET A 164 -1.55 14.63 4.25
N PHE A 165 -0.60 13.94 4.86
CA PHE A 165 0.68 13.65 4.22
C PHE A 165 0.52 12.53 3.17
N LEU A 166 0.13 12.93 1.95
CA LEU A 166 -0.29 12.01 0.89
C LEU A 166 0.79 11.00 0.50
N ASP A 167 2.05 11.41 0.42
CA ASP A 167 3.15 10.50 0.07
C ASP A 167 3.25 9.32 1.05
N ALA A 168 3.18 9.62 2.36
CA ALA A 168 3.21 8.58 3.39
C ALA A 168 1.95 7.71 3.37
N GLN A 169 0.78 8.28 3.08
CA GLN A 169 -0.48 7.52 2.94
C GLN A 169 -0.44 6.56 1.76
N LEU A 170 0.05 7.00 0.61
CA LEU A 170 0.18 6.17 -0.59
C LEU A 170 1.22 5.06 -0.40
N GLU A 171 2.38 5.38 0.19
CA GLU A 171 3.39 4.37 0.50
C GLU A 171 2.85 3.35 1.53
N LEU A 172 2.02 3.78 2.49
CA LEU A 172 1.37 2.88 3.46
C LEU A 172 0.35 1.96 2.79
N GLY A 173 -0.48 2.51 1.90
CA GLY A 173 -1.42 1.74 1.10
C GLY A 173 -0.71 0.69 0.23
N SER A 174 0.40 1.07 -0.42
CA SER A 174 1.22 0.13 -1.18
C SER A 174 1.83 -0.95 -0.30
N ALA A 175 2.33 -0.59 0.89
CA ALA A 175 2.87 -1.55 1.83
C ALA A 175 1.80 -2.56 2.29
N TYR A 176 0.56 -2.12 2.53
CA TYR A 176 -0.54 -3.05 2.83
C TYR A 176 -0.85 -3.98 1.66
N MET A 177 -0.80 -3.50 0.42
CA MET A 177 -0.96 -4.35 -0.76
C MET A 177 0.12 -5.43 -0.84
N ASP A 178 1.39 -5.08 -0.64
CA ASP A 178 2.51 -6.03 -0.67
C ASP A 178 2.36 -7.12 0.41
N ASP A 179 1.84 -6.73 1.59
CA ASP A 179 1.58 -7.65 2.70
C ASP A 179 0.25 -8.41 2.57
N LYS A 180 -0.48 -8.25 1.46
CA LYS A 180 -1.82 -8.82 1.22
C LYS A 180 -2.87 -8.42 2.27
N ARG A 181 -2.66 -7.27 2.91
CA ARG A 181 -3.56 -6.65 3.89
C ARG A 181 -4.59 -5.79 3.17
N TYR A 182 -5.42 -6.44 2.37
CA TYR A 182 -6.29 -5.77 1.41
C TYR A 182 -7.37 -4.94 2.09
N GLU A 183 -7.88 -5.37 3.25
CA GLU A 183 -8.89 -4.63 4.02
C GLU A 183 -8.34 -3.30 4.56
N GLU A 184 -7.09 -3.25 5.02
CA GLU A 184 -6.45 -2.00 5.41
C GLU A 184 -6.17 -1.09 4.21
N ALA A 185 -5.69 -1.65 3.10
CA ALA A 185 -5.46 -0.89 1.87
C ALA A 185 -6.76 -0.27 1.34
N GLU A 186 -7.85 -1.05 1.28
CA GLU A 186 -9.16 -0.59 0.84
C GLU A 186 -9.67 0.58 1.70
N ARG A 187 -9.63 0.42 3.03
CA ARG A 187 -10.06 1.47 3.96
C ARG A 187 -9.25 2.75 3.80
N LEU A 188 -7.93 2.63 3.63
CA LEU A 188 -7.05 3.78 3.42
C LEU A 188 -7.39 4.51 2.11
N TYR A 189 -7.42 3.82 0.98
CA TYR A 189 -7.71 4.48 -0.31
C TYR A 189 -9.11 5.07 -0.36
N LYS A 190 -10.12 4.39 0.21
CA LYS A 190 -11.48 4.96 0.36
C LYS A 190 -11.48 6.22 1.22
N SER A 191 -10.73 6.23 2.32
CA SER A 191 -10.59 7.41 3.17
C SER A 191 -9.96 8.59 2.41
N LEU A 192 -8.92 8.35 1.60
CA LEU A 192 -8.33 9.39 0.75
C LEU A 192 -9.35 9.96 -0.25
N ILE A 193 -10.10 9.10 -0.95
CA ILE A 193 -11.13 9.52 -1.90
C ILE A 193 -12.24 10.33 -1.21
N ALA A 194 -12.66 9.90 -0.02
CA ALA A 194 -13.66 10.60 0.78
C ALA A 194 -13.18 11.99 1.23
N ASN A 195 -11.87 12.16 1.44
CA ASN A 195 -11.23 13.44 1.75
C ASN A 195 -10.80 14.22 0.49
N ASN A 196 -11.51 14.04 -0.62
CA ASN A 196 -11.31 14.74 -1.90
C ASN A 196 -9.97 14.50 -2.62
N PHE A 197 -9.17 13.51 -2.22
CA PHE A 197 -8.04 13.04 -3.02
C PHE A 197 -8.51 12.11 -4.15
N LYS A 198 -9.20 12.71 -5.13
CA LYS A 198 -9.83 12.01 -6.27
C LYS A 198 -8.90 11.93 -7.48
N THR A 199 -7.69 11.38 -7.27
CA THR A 199 -6.67 11.28 -8.31
C THR A 199 -6.70 9.94 -9.04
N PRO A 200 -6.27 9.89 -10.32
CA PRO A 200 -6.14 8.64 -11.08
C PRO A 200 -5.32 7.56 -10.35
N ASP A 201 -4.23 7.94 -9.67
CA ASP A 201 -3.34 6.98 -8.98
C ASP A 201 -4.02 6.29 -7.80
N ILE A 202 -4.85 7.03 -7.04
CA ILE A 202 -5.60 6.47 -5.92
C ILE A 202 -6.69 5.52 -6.42
N TYR A 203 -7.40 5.90 -7.49
CA TYR A 203 -8.39 5.01 -8.12
C TYR A 203 -7.74 3.74 -8.68
N LEU A 204 -6.59 3.85 -9.35
CA LEU A 204 -5.82 2.69 -9.81
C LEU A 204 -5.43 1.77 -8.64
N SER A 205 -5.00 2.36 -7.52
CA SER A 205 -4.60 1.59 -6.34
C SER A 205 -5.79 0.87 -5.70
N LEU A 206 -6.94 1.53 -5.58
CA LEU A 206 -8.18 0.90 -5.11
C LEU A 206 -8.70 -0.17 -6.07
N ALA A 207 -8.64 0.06 -7.38
CA ALA A 207 -9.01 -0.94 -8.38
C ALA A 207 -8.14 -2.21 -8.29
N LYS A 208 -6.84 -2.05 -8.01
CA LYS A 208 -5.93 -3.18 -7.74
C LYS A 208 -6.34 -3.95 -6.49
N VAL A 209 -6.75 -3.27 -5.41
CA VAL A 209 -7.29 -3.94 -4.21
C VAL A 209 -8.47 -4.84 -4.57
N TYR A 210 -9.44 -4.31 -5.34
CA TYR A 210 -10.61 -5.08 -5.77
C TYR A 210 -10.26 -6.24 -6.71
N TYR A 211 -9.27 -6.05 -7.60
CA TYR A 211 -8.77 -7.13 -8.44
C TYR A 211 -8.17 -8.26 -7.60
N GLU A 212 -7.28 -7.95 -6.65
CA GLU A 212 -6.60 -8.94 -5.81
C GLU A 212 -7.56 -9.68 -4.85
N THR A 213 -8.61 -9.00 -4.37
CA THR A 213 -9.68 -9.61 -3.56
C THR A 213 -10.71 -10.37 -4.39
N GLY A 214 -10.64 -10.26 -5.72
CA GLY A 214 -11.53 -10.97 -6.64
C GLY A 214 -12.90 -10.31 -6.82
N ASP A 215 -13.09 -9.08 -6.36
CA ASP A 215 -14.28 -8.25 -6.57
C ASP A 215 -14.19 -7.51 -7.91
N TYR A 216 -14.29 -8.29 -8.99
CA TYR A 216 -14.07 -7.81 -10.36
C TYR A 216 -15.08 -6.76 -10.82
N GLU A 217 -16.29 -6.75 -10.26
CA GLU A 217 -17.28 -5.71 -10.55
C GLU A 217 -16.81 -4.35 -10.03
N LYS A 218 -16.47 -4.26 -8.73
CA LYS A 218 -15.93 -3.02 -8.16
C LYS A 218 -14.61 -2.62 -8.81
N ALA A 219 -13.78 -3.58 -9.20
CA ALA A 219 -12.53 -3.30 -9.92
C ALA A 219 -12.81 -2.59 -11.26
N LYS A 220 -13.75 -3.10 -12.08
CA LYS A 220 -14.15 -2.47 -13.36
C LYS A 220 -14.73 -1.07 -13.14
N GLU A 221 -15.64 -0.92 -12.17
CA GLU A 221 -16.24 0.38 -11.82
C GLU A 221 -15.17 1.40 -11.42
N THR A 222 -14.19 0.98 -10.62
CA THR A 222 -13.12 1.87 -10.16
C THR A 222 -12.14 2.21 -11.29
N VAL A 223 -11.84 1.27 -12.19
CA VAL A 223 -11.04 1.54 -13.39
C VAL A 223 -11.73 2.57 -14.29
N LYS A 224 -13.05 2.52 -14.43
CA LYS A 224 -13.82 3.50 -15.20
C LYS A 224 -13.59 4.93 -14.68
N LEU A 225 -13.53 5.12 -13.36
CA LEU A 225 -13.22 6.43 -12.76
C LEU A 225 -11.86 6.98 -13.19
N VAL A 226 -10.86 6.10 -13.46
CA VAL A 226 -9.55 6.52 -13.98
C VAL A 226 -9.68 7.00 -15.42
N LEU A 227 -10.38 6.23 -16.27
CA LEU A 227 -10.53 6.52 -17.69
C LEU A 227 -11.35 7.79 -17.96
N GLU A 228 -12.33 8.08 -17.10
CA GLU A 228 -13.17 9.28 -17.16
C GLU A 228 -12.52 10.51 -16.52
N ASN A 229 -11.44 10.34 -15.75
CA ASN A 229 -10.77 11.46 -15.09
C ASN A 229 -9.97 12.30 -16.10
N LYS A 230 -10.33 13.58 -16.22
CA LYS A 230 -9.67 14.54 -17.13
C LYS A 230 -8.18 14.76 -16.79
N GLN A 231 -7.79 14.56 -15.54
CA GLN A 231 -6.40 14.69 -15.08
C GLN A 231 -5.56 13.44 -15.35
N ALA A 232 -6.16 12.34 -15.84
CA ALA A 232 -5.42 11.12 -16.16
C ALA A 232 -4.46 11.35 -17.33
N ASN A 233 -3.18 11.04 -17.11
CA ASN A 233 -2.17 11.03 -18.16
C ASN A 233 -2.18 9.70 -18.93
N ASN A 234 -1.38 9.61 -20.01
CA ASN A 234 -1.34 8.42 -20.86
C ASN A 234 -0.85 7.17 -20.10
N LEU A 235 0.11 7.32 -19.19
CA LEU A 235 0.62 6.19 -18.39
C LEU A 235 -0.49 5.60 -17.50
N GLN A 236 -1.24 6.45 -16.81
CA GLN A 236 -2.34 6.04 -15.94
C GLN A 236 -3.47 5.38 -16.75
N ARG A 237 -3.79 5.90 -17.94
CA ARG A 237 -4.78 5.26 -18.83
C ARG A 237 -4.30 3.90 -19.34
N THR A 238 -3.03 3.76 -19.71
CA THR A 238 -2.45 2.47 -20.10
C THR A 238 -2.53 1.46 -18.96
N GLN A 239 -2.13 1.86 -17.74
CA GLN A 239 -2.25 1.01 -16.55
C GLN A 239 -3.70 0.60 -16.26
N ALA A 240 -4.66 1.51 -16.47
CA ALA A 240 -6.08 1.24 -16.33
C ALA A 240 -6.58 0.21 -17.35
N TYR A 241 -6.18 0.33 -18.63
CA TYR A 241 -6.54 -0.64 -19.67
C TYR A 241 -5.88 -2.02 -19.45
N GLU A 242 -4.62 -2.06 -19.01
CA GLU A 242 -3.95 -3.31 -18.65
C GLU A 242 -4.66 -4.02 -17.50
N LEU A 243 -5.04 -3.28 -16.46
CA LEU A 243 -5.79 -3.83 -15.33
C LEU A 243 -7.18 -4.31 -15.78
N LEU A 244 -7.88 -3.53 -16.61
CA LEU A 244 -9.18 -3.93 -17.18
C LEU A 244 -9.07 -5.23 -17.96
N SER A 245 -8.05 -5.37 -18.81
CA SER A 245 -7.79 -6.59 -19.57
C SER A 245 -7.62 -7.80 -18.65
N LYS A 246 -6.81 -7.67 -17.59
CA LYS A 246 -6.64 -8.72 -16.57
C LYS A 246 -7.95 -9.08 -15.87
N ILE A 247 -8.75 -8.08 -15.50
CA ILE A 247 -10.06 -8.29 -14.86
C ILE A 247 -10.99 -9.10 -15.78
N LEU A 248 -11.11 -8.70 -17.05
CA LEU A 248 -11.99 -9.37 -18.03
C LEU A 248 -11.57 -10.82 -18.30
N VAL A 249 -10.26 -11.09 -18.39
CA VAL A 249 -9.72 -12.45 -18.53
C VAL A 249 -10.11 -13.33 -17.34
N GLU A 250 -9.95 -12.82 -16.11
CA GLU A 250 -10.31 -13.58 -14.91
C GLU A 250 -11.82 -13.79 -14.76
N GLU A 251 -12.64 -12.84 -15.17
CA GLU A 251 -14.09 -12.96 -15.20
C GLU A 251 -14.55 -14.05 -16.20
N GLN A 252 -13.95 -14.07 -17.39
CA GLN A 252 -14.21 -15.11 -18.38
C GLN A 252 -13.80 -16.50 -17.87
N ARG A 253 -12.63 -16.61 -17.22
CA ARG A 253 -12.17 -17.86 -16.58
C ARG A 253 -13.15 -18.35 -15.51
N ARG A 254 -13.68 -17.46 -14.66
CA ARG A 254 -14.70 -17.82 -13.67
C ARG A 254 -15.99 -18.32 -14.31
N THR A 255 -16.44 -17.66 -15.38
CA THR A 255 -17.63 -18.06 -16.12
C THR A 255 -17.45 -19.44 -16.76
N PHE A 256 -16.30 -19.69 -17.38
CA PHE A 256 -15.96 -20.99 -17.95
C PHE A 256 -15.82 -22.07 -16.88
N ARG A 257 -15.21 -21.79 -15.73
CA ARG A 257 -15.14 -22.75 -14.61
C ARG A 257 -16.52 -23.09 -14.07
N LYS A 258 -17.41 -22.10 -13.91
CA LYS A 258 -18.80 -22.34 -13.47
C LYS A 258 -19.57 -23.17 -14.49
N SER A 259 -19.42 -22.90 -15.80
CA SER A 259 -20.04 -23.70 -16.84
C SER A 259 -19.49 -25.12 -16.86
N PHE A 260 -18.18 -25.32 -16.67
CA PHE A 260 -17.55 -26.64 -16.60
C PHE A 260 -17.98 -27.44 -15.38
N VAL A 261 -18.07 -26.80 -14.20
CA VAL A 261 -18.62 -27.44 -12.99
C VAL A 261 -20.09 -27.83 -13.21
N LYS A 262 -20.89 -26.96 -13.84
CA LYS A 262 -22.29 -27.28 -14.19
C LYS A 262 -22.37 -28.42 -15.21
N ILE A 263 -21.48 -28.47 -16.19
CA ILE A 263 -21.38 -29.56 -17.18
C ILE A 263 -20.98 -30.87 -16.48
N LYS A 264 -20.00 -30.85 -15.57
CA LYS A 264 -19.57 -32.04 -14.82
C LYS A 264 -20.71 -32.57 -13.94
N LYS A 265 -21.44 -31.68 -13.25
CA LYS A 265 -22.64 -32.03 -12.48
C LYS A 265 -23.79 -32.57 -13.35
N LYS A 266 -23.92 -32.09 -14.59
CA LYS A 266 -24.91 -32.60 -15.57
C LYS A 266 -24.49 -33.90 -16.27
N GLN A 267 -23.21 -34.31 -16.13
CA GLN A 267 -22.67 -35.54 -16.73
C GLN A 267 -22.66 -36.75 -15.79
N GLU A 268 -22.84 -36.56 -14.48
CA GLU A 268 -23.15 -37.65 -13.55
C GLU A 268 -24.59 -38.12 -13.80
N GLY A 269 -24.78 -39.42 -14.02
CA GLY A 269 -26.09 -39.96 -14.42
C GLY A 269 -27.14 -39.74 -13.32
N ARG A 270 -28.26 -39.10 -13.69
CA ARG A 270 -29.40 -38.80 -12.79
C ARG A 270 -30.10 -40.05 -12.25
N TYR A 271 -29.99 -41.18 -12.93
CA TYR A 271 -30.70 -42.41 -12.58
C TYR A 271 -29.73 -43.46 -12.07
N GLY A 272 -30.11 -44.20 -11.02
CA GLY A 272 -29.38 -45.35 -10.50
C GLY A 272 -30.33 -46.53 -10.33
N ILE A 273 -29.81 -47.74 -10.18
CA ILE A 273 -30.62 -48.92 -9.88
C ILE A 273 -30.45 -49.27 -8.41
N GLN A 274 -31.47 -49.05 -7.59
CA GLN A 274 -31.45 -49.46 -6.19
C GLN A 274 -31.67 -50.97 -6.09
N ILE A 275 -30.65 -51.68 -5.59
CA ILE A 275 -30.68 -53.14 -5.41
C ILE A 275 -31.24 -53.49 -4.04
N ALA A 276 -30.87 -52.74 -3.00
CA ALA A 276 -31.29 -53.00 -1.62
C ALA A 276 -31.23 -51.74 -0.75
N ALA A 277 -31.86 -51.81 0.41
CA ALA A 277 -31.78 -50.79 1.46
C ALA A 277 -31.62 -51.47 2.82
N PHE A 278 -30.80 -50.88 3.70
CA PHE A 278 -30.48 -51.41 5.01
C PHE A 278 -30.56 -50.34 6.08
N SER A 279 -30.91 -50.71 7.31
CA SER A 279 -30.87 -49.82 8.49
C SER A 279 -29.46 -49.60 9.05
N THR A 280 -28.46 -50.33 8.55
CA THR A 280 -27.07 -50.22 8.99
C THR A 280 -26.10 -50.28 7.81
N ARG A 281 -25.03 -49.49 7.90
CA ARG A 281 -23.98 -49.41 6.87
C ARG A 281 -23.29 -50.75 6.63
N GLN A 282 -22.98 -51.48 7.70
CA GLN A 282 -22.26 -52.75 7.65
C GLN A 282 -23.00 -53.81 6.80
N ARG A 283 -24.34 -53.87 6.90
CA ARG A 283 -25.16 -54.78 6.09
C ARG A 283 -25.14 -54.39 4.60
N ALA A 284 -25.17 -53.08 4.31
CA ALA A 284 -25.04 -52.58 2.95
C ALA A 284 -23.67 -52.90 2.35
N GLU A 285 -22.59 -52.73 3.11
CA GLU A 285 -21.21 -53.06 2.70
C GLU A 285 -21.05 -54.56 2.43
N THR A 286 -21.59 -55.42 3.31
CA THR A 286 -21.58 -56.88 3.12
C THR A 286 -22.27 -57.29 1.81
N LEU A 287 -23.40 -56.66 1.46
CA LEU A 287 -24.06 -56.91 0.17
C LEU A 287 -23.18 -56.44 -1.00
N VAL A 288 -22.56 -55.27 -0.89
CA VAL A 288 -21.67 -54.73 -1.94
C VAL A 288 -20.51 -55.68 -2.21
N GLU A 289 -19.89 -56.25 -1.19
CA GLU A 289 -18.81 -57.25 -1.34
C GLU A 289 -19.31 -58.51 -2.04
N LYS A 290 -20.47 -59.03 -1.65
CA LYS A 290 -21.10 -60.20 -2.29
C LYS A 290 -21.45 -59.94 -3.76
N LEU A 291 -21.88 -58.73 -4.11
CA LEU A 291 -22.19 -58.37 -5.50
C LEU A 291 -20.90 -58.16 -6.31
N LYS A 292 -19.85 -57.60 -5.70
CA LYS A 292 -18.52 -57.48 -6.33
C LYS A 292 -17.91 -58.85 -6.64
N SER A 293 -18.03 -59.82 -5.74
CA SER A 293 -17.53 -61.19 -5.98
C SER A 293 -18.28 -61.91 -7.10
N LYS A 294 -19.54 -61.53 -7.37
CA LYS A 294 -20.32 -61.93 -8.55
C LYS A 294 -20.00 -61.13 -9.83
N GLY A 295 -18.94 -60.31 -9.81
CA GLY A 295 -18.48 -59.54 -10.97
C GLY A 295 -19.19 -58.21 -11.19
N LEU A 296 -20.08 -57.78 -10.28
CA LEU A 296 -20.77 -56.51 -10.40
C LEU A 296 -19.84 -55.35 -10.02
N ARG A 297 -19.68 -54.38 -10.91
CA ARG A 297 -18.88 -53.16 -10.71
C ARG A 297 -19.81 -51.95 -10.60
N LYS A 298 -19.29 -50.79 -10.19
CA LYS A 298 -20.05 -49.52 -10.05
C LYS A 298 -21.18 -49.61 -9.00
N LEU A 299 -20.85 -50.04 -7.79
CA LEU A 299 -21.77 -50.05 -6.65
C LEU A 299 -21.43 -48.89 -5.73
N GLU A 300 -22.44 -48.12 -5.32
CA GLU A 300 -22.33 -47.05 -4.33
C GLU A 300 -23.35 -47.26 -3.21
N ILE A 301 -23.02 -46.79 -2.00
CA ILE A 301 -23.95 -46.75 -0.87
C ILE A 301 -24.32 -45.30 -0.67
N ILE A 302 -25.60 -44.98 -0.82
CA ILE A 302 -26.15 -43.66 -0.55
C ILE A 302 -26.93 -43.73 0.76
N GLU A 303 -26.56 -42.89 1.73
CA GLU A 303 -27.26 -42.78 3.00
C GLU A 303 -28.28 -41.63 2.94
N SER A 304 -29.50 -41.90 3.36
CA SER A 304 -30.58 -40.91 3.44
C SER A 304 -31.51 -41.28 4.57
N SER A 305 -31.65 -40.38 5.55
CA SER A 305 -32.50 -40.55 6.72
C SER A 305 -32.23 -41.84 7.51
N GLY A 306 -30.95 -42.20 7.68
CA GLY A 306 -30.55 -43.43 8.40
C GLY A 306 -30.78 -44.73 7.64
N ILE A 307 -31.15 -44.66 6.34
CA ILE A 307 -31.28 -45.81 5.45
C ILE A 307 -30.11 -45.81 4.46
N TYR A 308 -29.39 -46.93 4.40
CA TYR A 308 -28.26 -47.16 3.52
C TYR A 308 -28.73 -47.92 2.27
N LYS A 309 -28.88 -47.20 1.15
CA LYS A 309 -29.33 -47.73 -0.14
C LYS A 309 -28.12 -48.16 -0.96
N VAL A 310 -28.12 -49.40 -1.45
CA VAL A 310 -27.10 -49.90 -2.37
C VAL A 310 -27.57 -49.62 -3.80
N ILE A 311 -26.88 -48.72 -4.49
CA ILE A 311 -27.18 -48.29 -5.85
C ILE A 311 -26.14 -48.89 -6.80
N HIS A 312 -26.61 -49.39 -7.94
CA HIS A 312 -25.78 -49.82 -9.05
C HIS A 312 -25.83 -48.80 -10.18
N GLY A 313 -24.66 -48.29 -10.52
CA GLY A 313 -24.41 -47.37 -11.63
C GLY A 313 -25.07 -46.00 -11.49
N ARG A 314 -24.63 -45.08 -12.35
CA ARG A 314 -25.27 -43.80 -12.61
C ARG A 314 -25.48 -43.66 -14.11
N TYR A 315 -26.73 -43.53 -14.54
CA TYR A 315 -27.20 -43.53 -15.92
C TYR A 315 -27.82 -42.18 -16.28
N ARG A 316 -27.54 -41.73 -17.50
CA ARG A 316 -27.99 -40.41 -17.99
C ARG A 316 -29.47 -40.37 -18.36
N SER A 317 -30.09 -41.52 -18.58
CA SER A 317 -31.50 -41.64 -18.93
C SER A 317 -32.12 -42.88 -18.28
N ARG A 318 -33.44 -42.84 -18.09
CA ARG A 318 -34.19 -43.95 -17.49
C ARG A 318 -34.14 -45.19 -18.39
N GLU A 319 -34.07 -45.02 -19.70
CA GLU A 319 -33.97 -46.10 -20.69
C GLU A 319 -32.65 -46.86 -20.57
N LEU A 320 -31.53 -46.14 -20.35
CA LEU A 320 -30.22 -46.78 -20.11
C LEU A 320 -30.21 -47.56 -18.79
N ALA A 321 -30.80 -47.00 -17.73
CA ALA A 321 -30.99 -47.70 -16.47
C ALA A 321 -31.90 -48.93 -16.65
N GLN A 322 -32.95 -48.84 -17.48
CA GLN A 322 -33.84 -49.97 -17.75
C GLN A 322 -33.13 -51.11 -18.49
N ARG A 323 -32.32 -50.81 -19.51
CA ARG A 323 -31.53 -51.84 -20.22
C ARG A 323 -30.60 -52.58 -19.28
N GLU A 324 -29.95 -51.85 -18.37
CA GLU A 324 -29.06 -52.47 -17.40
C GLU A 324 -29.83 -53.24 -16.32
N LEU A 325 -31.00 -52.77 -15.89
CA LEU A 325 -31.87 -53.52 -14.99
C LEU A 325 -32.30 -54.86 -15.59
N GLU A 326 -32.63 -54.91 -16.88
CA GLU A 326 -32.92 -56.18 -17.57
C GLU A 326 -31.69 -57.10 -17.64
N ARG A 327 -30.48 -56.54 -17.77
CA ARG A 327 -29.23 -57.32 -17.67
C ARG A 327 -29.03 -57.90 -16.27
N LEU A 328 -29.28 -57.11 -15.22
CA LEU A 328 -29.18 -57.57 -13.83
C LEU A 328 -30.18 -58.68 -13.51
N LYS A 329 -31.41 -58.61 -14.04
CA LYS A 329 -32.42 -59.66 -13.87
C LYS A 329 -31.95 -61.01 -14.41
N LYS A 330 -31.23 -61.04 -15.54
CA LYS A 330 -30.62 -62.27 -16.08
C LYS A 330 -29.57 -62.89 -15.14
N LEU A 331 -29.00 -62.09 -14.24
CA LEU A 331 -28.06 -62.52 -13.19
C LEU A 331 -28.77 -62.79 -11.85
N GLN A 332 -30.10 -62.86 -11.84
CA GLN A 332 -30.94 -62.97 -10.64
C GLN A 332 -30.72 -61.84 -9.63
N ILE A 333 -30.36 -60.65 -10.11
CA ILE A 333 -30.24 -59.43 -9.30
C ILE A 333 -31.43 -58.53 -9.62
N TYR A 334 -32.25 -58.27 -8.62
CA TYR A 334 -33.44 -57.44 -8.75
C TYR A 334 -33.19 -56.06 -8.14
N GLY A 335 -33.91 -55.06 -8.66
CA GLY A 335 -33.82 -53.67 -8.21
C GLY A 335 -34.83 -52.80 -8.94
N PHE A 336 -34.84 -51.51 -8.62
CA PHE A 336 -35.70 -50.53 -9.29
C PHE A 336 -34.93 -49.25 -9.58
N ILE A 337 -35.32 -48.57 -10.65
CA ILE A 337 -34.68 -47.33 -11.06
C ILE A 337 -35.12 -46.21 -10.12
N VAL A 338 -34.15 -45.48 -9.57
CA VAL A 338 -34.35 -44.32 -8.72
C VAL A 338 -33.62 -43.12 -9.32
N GLU A 339 -34.10 -41.92 -9.01
CA GLU A 339 -33.27 -40.72 -9.20
C GLU A 339 -32.26 -40.63 -8.05
N VAL A 340 -31.00 -40.40 -8.39
CA VAL A 340 -29.89 -40.24 -7.45
C VAL A 340 -29.34 -38.83 -7.59
N GLU A 341 -29.53 -38.02 -6.55
CA GLU A 341 -28.99 -36.66 -6.45
C GLU A 341 -27.48 -36.62 -6.22
#